data_AF-A0A6V7KDS9-F1
#
_entry.id   AF-A0A6V7KDS9-F1
#
_cell.length_a   1.000
_cell.length_b   1.000
_cell.length_c   1.000
_cell.angle_alpha   90.00
_cell.angle_beta   90.00
_cell.angle_gamma   90.00
#
_symmetry.space_group_name_H-M   'P 1'
#
loop_
_entity.id
_entity.type
_entity.pdbx_description
1 polymer ?
#
loop_
_entity_poly.entity_id
_entity_poly.type
_entity_poly.pdbx_seq_one_letter_code
_entity_poly.pdbx_strand_id
1 'polypeptide(L)' 'LKRLNTMAVKAITSGMIIVGGGIIKHHICNANLMRNGADFSVFLNTASEFDGSDSGARPDEAISWGKIRKNSNPVK' A
#
# COMPACT_ATOMS: atom_id res chain seq x y z
N LEU A 1 7.75 13.17 4.89
CA LEU A 1 7.10 13.22 3.57
C LEU A 1 8.10 13.16 2.41
N LYS A 2 8.80 14.24 2.03
CA LYS A 2 9.64 14.27 0.80
C LYS A 2 10.64 13.11 0.69
N ARG A 3 11.37 12.80 1.77
CA ARG A 3 12.38 11.71 1.79
C ARG A 3 11.80 10.33 1.44
N LEU A 4 10.66 9.97 2.05
CA LEU A 4 10.00 8.67 1.81
C LEU A 4 9.49 8.58 0.36
N ASN A 5 8.82 9.63 -0.13
CA ASN A 5 8.33 9.65 -1.51
C ASN A 5 9.49 9.57 -2.51
N THR A 6 10.58 10.31 -2.28
CA THR A 6 11.77 10.22 -3.13
C THR A 6 12.41 8.84 -3.09
N MET A 7 12.43 8.17 -1.93
CA MET A 7 12.91 6.79 -1.82
C MET A 7 12.05 5.82 -2.66
N ALA A 8 10.72 5.92 -2.56
CA ALA A 8 9.82 5.10 -3.36
C ALA A 8 9.96 5.35 -4.87
N VAL A 9 9.99 6.62 -5.29
CA VAL A 9 10.13 7.00 -6.71
C VAL A 9 11.44 6.51 -7.33
N LYS A 10 12.53 6.52 -6.56
CA LYS A 10 13.84 6.06 -7.03
C LYS A 10 14.02 4.54 -6.99
N ALA A 11 13.12 3.81 -6.35
CA ALA A 11 13.22 2.36 -6.24
C ALA A 11 12.84 1.66 -7.56
N ILE A 12 13.78 0.85 -8.08
CA ILE A 12 13.56 0.01 -9.27
C ILE A 12 12.39 -0.95 -9.02
N THR A 13 12.36 -1.56 -7.84
CA THR A 13 11.31 -2.45 -7.37
C THR A 13 10.96 -2.10 -5.93
N SER A 14 9.68 -2.16 -5.58
CA SER A 14 9.20 -1.85 -4.22
C SER A 14 8.27 -2.94 -3.70
N GLY A 15 8.54 -3.40 -2.48
CA GLY A 15 7.69 -4.33 -1.74
C GLY A 15 7.24 -3.71 -0.41
N MET A 16 5.98 -3.95 -0.04
CA MET A 16 5.41 -3.48 1.22
C MET A 16 5.04 -4.68 2.11
N ILE A 17 5.49 -4.69 3.35
CA ILE A 17 4.97 -5.58 4.40
C ILE A 17 4.46 -4.67 5.51
N ILE A 18 3.15 -4.68 5.75
CA ILE A 18 2.50 -3.76 6.69
C ILE A 18 1.79 -4.59 7.75
N VAL A 19 2.20 -4.40 9.01
CA VAL A 19 1.55 -5.01 10.17
C VAL A 19 0.67 -3.96 10.84
N GLY A 20 -0.63 -4.23 10.92
CA GLY A 20 -1.64 -3.28 11.38
C GLY A 20 -2.24 -2.42 10.28
N GLY A 21 -2.79 -1.26 10.66
CA GLY A 21 -3.51 -0.33 9.77
C GLY A 21 -3.22 1.14 10.07
N GLY A 22 -4.17 2.01 9.75
CA GLY A 22 -4.12 3.43 10.07
C GLY A 22 -3.06 4.22 9.30
N ILE A 23 -2.44 5.19 9.96
CA ILE A 23 -1.52 6.16 9.33
C ILE A 23 -0.33 5.47 8.68
N ILE A 24 0.21 4.41 9.29
CA ILE A 24 1.38 3.69 8.76
C ILE A 24 1.03 3.04 7.41
N LYS A 25 -0.10 2.33 7.35
CA LYS A 25 -0.61 1.74 6.10
C LYS A 25 -0.79 2.81 5.02
N HIS A 26 -1.52 3.87 5.35
CA HIS A 26 -1.82 4.91 4.39
C HIS A 26 -0.56 5.63 3.89
N HIS A 27 0.39 5.94 4.78
CA HIS A 27 1.59 6.70 4.42
C HIS A 27 2.54 5.91 3.51
N ILE A 28 2.73 4.61 3.77
CA ILE A 28 3.57 3.74 2.95
C ILE A 28 2.93 3.51 1.58
N CYS A 29 1.62 3.23 1.54
CA CYS A 29 0.88 3.08 0.29
C CYS A 29 0.91 4.38 -0.54
N ASN A 30 0.77 5.54 0.09
CA ASN A 30 0.79 6.83 -0.60
C ASN A 30 2.19 7.21 -1.11
N ALA A 31 3.26 6.77 -0.44
CA ALA A 31 4.60 6.91 -1.00
C ALA A 31 4.77 6.07 -2.27
N ASN A 32 4.20 4.87 -2.30
CA ASN A 32 4.23 3.98 -3.47
C ASN A 32 3.28 4.43 -4.59
N LEU A 33 2.24 5.20 -4.29
CA LEU A 33 1.43 5.87 -5.30
C LEU A 33 2.29 6.74 -6.24
N MET A 34 3.29 7.44 -5.68
CA MET A 34 4.18 8.31 -6.45
C MET A 34 5.04 7.58 -7.50
N ARG A 35 5.16 6.25 -7.41
CA ARG A 35 5.87 5.37 -8.37
C ARG A 35 4.92 4.49 -9.18
N ASN A 36 3.64 4.85 -9.25
CA ASN A 36 2.56 4.08 -9.89
C ASN A 36 2.35 2.69 -9.26
N GLY A 37 2.48 2.62 -7.93
CA GLY A 37 2.15 1.46 -7.12
C GLY A 37 3.35 0.59 -6.77
N ALA A 38 3.22 -0.14 -5.67
CA ALA A 38 4.19 -1.17 -5.25
C ALA A 38 4.08 -2.42 -6.14
N ASP A 39 5.20 -3.14 -6.29
CA ASP A 39 5.28 -4.39 -7.06
C ASP A 39 4.81 -5.60 -6.23
N PHE A 40 5.00 -5.54 -4.90
CA PHE A 40 4.57 -6.57 -3.96
C PHE A 40 3.93 -5.93 -2.72
N SER A 41 2.91 -6.58 -2.15
CA SER A 41 2.33 -6.14 -0.88
C SER A 41 1.78 -7.29 -0.04
N VAL A 42 2.09 -7.25 1.24
CA VAL A 42 1.54 -8.15 2.27
C VAL A 42 1.00 -7.30 3.41
N PHE A 43 -0.28 -7.49 3.77
CA PHE A 43 -0.93 -6.80 4.87
C PHE A 43 -1.28 -7.81 5.98
N LEU A 44 -0.72 -7.65 7.17
CA LEU A 44 -1.13 -8.44 8.35
C LEU A 44 -1.94 -7.53 9.26
N ASN A 45 -3.26 -7.64 9.25
CA ASN A 45 -4.11 -6.88 10.17
C ASN A 45 -5.40 -7.63 10.52
N THR A 46 -6.04 -7.18 11.60
CA THR A 46 -7.31 -7.73 12.10
C THR A 46 -8.51 -6.88 11.70
N ALA A 47 -8.31 -5.85 10.87
CA ALA A 47 -9.36 -4.90 10.51
C ALA A 47 -10.20 -5.44 9.35
N SER A 48 -11.51 -5.26 9.46
CA SER A 48 -12.48 -5.75 8.49
C SER A 48 -12.98 -4.61 7.60
N GLU A 49 -13.39 -4.94 6.38
CA GLU A 49 -13.80 -3.96 5.36
C GLU A 49 -15.16 -3.31 5.65
N PHE A 50 -16.00 -3.90 6.51
CA PHE A 50 -17.38 -3.46 6.72
C PHE A 50 -17.52 -1.99 7.14
N ASP A 51 -16.49 -1.42 7.78
CA ASP A 51 -16.49 -0.06 8.28
C ASP A 51 -15.99 0.97 7.24
N GLY A 52 -15.58 0.52 6.05
CA GLY A 52 -15.05 1.38 4.99
C GLY A 52 -13.74 2.08 5.36
N SER A 53 -13.01 1.61 6.37
CA SER A 53 -11.76 2.23 6.81
C SER A 53 -10.59 1.84 5.91
N ASP A 54 -9.61 2.74 5.74
CA ASP A 54 -8.35 2.37 5.06
C ASP A 54 -7.66 1.21 5.79
N SER A 55 -7.77 1.11 7.11
CA SER A 55 -7.24 -0.03 7.88
C SER A 55 -7.83 -1.37 7.44
N GLY A 56 -9.14 -1.41 7.22
CA GLY A 56 -9.90 -2.59 6.82
C GLY A 56 -9.89 -2.88 5.32
N ALA A 57 -9.54 -1.90 4.49
CA ALA A 57 -9.56 -2.00 3.03
C ALA A 57 -8.86 -3.25 2.48
N ARG A 58 -9.47 -3.86 1.47
CA ARG A 58 -8.89 -4.97 0.71
C ARG A 58 -7.71 -4.47 -0.15
N PRO A 59 -6.72 -5.31 -0.46
CA PRO A 59 -5.64 -4.92 -1.39
C PRO A 59 -6.14 -4.46 -2.76
N ASP A 60 -7.27 -4.98 -3.24
CA ASP A 60 -7.90 -4.56 -4.50
C ASP A 60 -8.30 -3.09 -4.49
N GLU A 61 -8.68 -2.54 -3.34
CA GLU A 61 -8.94 -1.11 -3.21
C GLU A 61 -7.64 -0.32 -3.40
N ALA A 62 -6.53 -0.75 -2.80
CA ALA A 62 -5.25 -0.10 -3.02
C ALA A 62 -4.76 -0.20 -4.50
N ILE A 63 -5.17 -1.23 -5.25
CA ILE A 63 -4.96 -1.31 -6.70
C ILE A 63 -5.79 -0.27 -7.45
N SER A 64 -7.06 -0.04 -7.06
CA SER A 64 -7.93 0.94 -7.73
C SER A 64 -7.38 2.37 -7.66
N TRP A 65 -6.71 2.70 -6.56
CA TRP A 65 -6.02 3.97 -6.36
C TRP A 65 -4.64 4.07 -7.02
N GLY A 66 -4.07 2.96 -7.51
CA GLY A 66 -2.68 2.91 -8.00
C GLY A 66 -1.62 2.93 -6.88
N LYS A 67 -2.00 2.66 -5.63
CA LYS A 67 -1.07 2.46 -4.50
C LYS A 67 -0.36 1.11 -4.61
N ILE A 68 -0.98 0.15 -5.28
CA ILE A 68 -0.44 -1.17 -5.67
C ILE A 68 -0.57 -1.31 -7.18
N ARG A 69 0.39 -1.99 -7.84
CA ARG A 69 0.33 -2.24 -9.29
C ARG A 69 -0.76 -3.23 -9.67
N LYS A 70 -1.40 -3.00 -10.81
CA LYS A 70 -2.46 -3.86 -11.38
C LYS A 70 -2.02 -5.31 -11.61
N ASN A 71 -0.74 -5.53 -11.93
CA ASN A 71 -0.19 -6.86 -12.20
C ASN A 71 0.51 -7.48 -10.98
N SER A 72 0.28 -6.93 -9.77
CA SER A 72 0.83 -7.49 -8.54
C SER A 72 -0.07 -8.60 -7.99
N ASN A 73 0.49 -9.45 -7.14
CA ASN A 73 -0.24 -10.50 -6.42
C ASN A 73 -0.25 -10.16 -4.91
N PRO A 74 -1.13 -9.25 -4.46
CA PRO A 74 -1.14 -8.82 -3.06
C PRO A 74 -1.78 -9.87 -2.15
N VAL A 75 -1.34 -9.92 -0.89
CA VAL A 75 -1.89 -10.81 0.14
C VAL A 75 -2.29 -9.99 1.37
N LYS A 76 -3.45 -10.29 1.95
CA LYS A 76 -3.91 -9.78 3.25
C LYS A 76 -4.33 -10.96 4.12
#